data_AF-A0A2G9NSY2-F1
#
_entry.id   AF-A0A2G9NSY2-F1
#
_cell.length_a   1.000
_cell.length_b   1.000
_cell.length_c   1.000
_cell.angle_alpha   90.00
_cell.angle_beta   90.00
_cell.angle_gamma   90.00
#
_symmetry.space_group_name_H-M   'P 1'
#
loop_
_entity.id
_entity.type
_entity.pdbx_description
1 polymer ?
#
loop_
_entity_poly.entity_id
_entity_poly.type
_entity_poly.pdbx_seq_one_letter_code
_entity_poly.pdbx_strand_id
1 'polypeptide(L)'
;KGIEGTSIRSRELPEGFLQLPSYEEVIESKEKFCDMQNMINSDNNLAQKTGSYYILQYKFPQYTTKELDEYYELPYTREINSEHLKGFEFSVVTHRGCVGNCNFCSLRLMSKSRIVSRSEESIIREVKKITKMPHFKGNIDDLGGPSANMYGMDCNKCRTNNCINCKNLDKTHTRIINLLRELRKIPLVKKVYVRSGVRYDLANDEYLKELKPHVSGTLKIAPEHVSTKVLELMNKNKGSLEEFIKRYKELGCGELSYYFMVAHPGSSMKEAKELASKRKQLKNSNSVQIFTPTPMTESTCMYYTEMIPKTKKPVHVPRTYKEKKDQLRILKINEKSNWE
;
A
#
# COMPACT_ATOMS: atom_id res chain seq x y z
N LYS A 1 6.14 8.16 -28.10
CA LYS A 1 5.04 7.25 -28.50
C LYS A 1 5.52 5.82 -28.23
N GLY A 2 4.70 4.94 -27.67
CA GLY A 2 5.06 3.53 -27.45
C GLY A 2 5.81 3.19 -26.15
N ILE A 3 6.09 4.17 -25.29
CA ILE A 3 6.79 3.93 -24.02
C ILE A 3 5.76 3.49 -22.98
N GLU A 4 5.92 2.28 -22.45
CA GLU A 4 5.05 1.72 -21.41
C GLU A 4 4.99 2.62 -20.17
N GLY A 5 3.81 2.71 -19.55
CA GLY A 5 3.56 3.57 -18.39
C GLY A 5 3.46 5.06 -18.69
N THR A 6 3.50 5.49 -19.96
CA THR A 6 3.32 6.89 -20.36
C THR A 6 1.94 7.15 -20.97
N SER A 7 1.54 8.42 -21.01
CA SER A 7 0.32 8.87 -21.67
C SER A 7 0.62 9.93 -22.72
N ILE A 8 -0.09 9.91 -23.84
CA ILE A 8 0.05 10.87 -24.93
C ILE A 8 -1.31 11.30 -25.49
N ARG A 9 -1.34 12.44 -26.17
CA ARG A 9 -2.48 12.87 -26.98
C ARG A 9 -2.35 12.33 -28.41
N SER A 10 -3.44 11.83 -28.99
CA SER A 10 -3.51 11.36 -30.38
C SER A 10 -4.81 11.82 -31.05
N ARG A 11 -4.80 12.09 -32.36
CA ARG A 11 -6.03 12.35 -33.12
C ARG A 11 -6.76 11.06 -33.53
N GLU A 12 -6.03 9.96 -33.57
CA GLU A 12 -6.52 8.65 -34.01
C GLU A 12 -6.49 7.66 -32.85
N LEU A 13 -7.39 6.67 -32.90
CA LEU A 13 -7.37 5.49 -32.04
C LEU A 13 -6.46 4.43 -32.69
N PRO A 14 -5.28 4.13 -32.13
CA PRO A 14 -4.42 3.09 -32.69
C PRO A 14 -5.00 1.70 -32.43
N GLU A 15 -4.67 0.75 -33.30
CA GLU A 15 -5.02 -0.66 -33.10
C GLU A 15 -4.46 -1.20 -31.77
N GLY A 16 -5.21 -2.09 -31.13
CA GLY A 16 -4.83 -2.71 -29.85
C GLY A 16 -5.04 -1.84 -28.61
N PHE A 17 -5.58 -0.62 -28.74
CA PHE A 17 -6.03 0.18 -27.62
C PHE A 17 -7.46 -0.17 -27.22
N LEU A 18 -7.67 -0.49 -25.94
CA LEU A 18 -9.00 -0.65 -25.37
C LEU A 18 -9.63 0.73 -25.17
N GLN A 19 -10.70 1.01 -25.90
CA GLN A 19 -11.43 2.26 -25.78
C GLN A 19 -12.28 2.28 -24.50
N LEU A 20 -12.02 3.26 -23.64
CA LEU A 20 -12.80 3.58 -22.45
C LEU A 20 -14.04 4.42 -22.84
N PRO A 21 -15.07 4.51 -21.97
CA PRO A 21 -16.08 5.53 -22.08
C PRO A 21 -15.43 6.92 -22.26
N SER A 22 -15.98 7.70 -23.18
CA SER A 22 -15.48 9.04 -23.49
C SER A 22 -15.56 9.97 -22.29
N TYR A 23 -14.76 11.03 -22.30
CA TYR A 23 -14.80 12.07 -21.27
C TYR A 23 -16.22 12.62 -21.11
N GLU A 24 -16.90 12.87 -22.22
CA GLU A 24 -18.26 13.38 -22.28
C GLU A 24 -19.27 12.38 -21.66
N GLU A 25 -19.15 11.08 -21.95
CA GLU A 25 -20.02 10.06 -21.33
C GLU A 25 -19.83 9.96 -19.81
N VAL A 26 -18.60 10.09 -19.31
CA VAL A 26 -18.32 9.88 -17.87
C VAL A 26 -18.64 11.10 -17.01
N ILE A 27 -18.71 12.30 -17.59
CA ILE A 27 -19.20 13.48 -16.87
C ILE A 27 -20.74 13.49 -16.80
N GLU A 28 -21.42 12.88 -17.76
CA GLU A 28 -22.89 12.81 -17.80
C GLU A 28 -23.45 11.59 -17.06
N SER A 29 -22.71 10.48 -16.98
CA SER A 29 -23.17 9.24 -16.36
C SER A 29 -22.19 8.69 -15.32
N LYS A 30 -22.64 8.69 -14.06
CA LYS A 30 -21.95 8.01 -12.94
C LYS A 30 -21.78 6.51 -13.19
N GLU A 31 -22.71 5.88 -13.91
CA GLU A 31 -22.57 4.47 -14.28
C GLU A 31 -21.46 4.25 -15.29
N LYS A 32 -21.38 5.11 -16.32
CA LYS A 32 -20.26 5.08 -17.28
C LYS A 32 -18.93 5.35 -16.60
N PHE A 33 -18.90 6.22 -15.59
CA PHE A 33 -17.72 6.43 -14.76
C PHE A 33 -17.31 5.14 -14.00
N CYS A 34 -18.28 4.40 -13.44
CA CYS A 34 -18.03 3.09 -12.82
C CYS A 34 -17.50 2.07 -13.85
N ASP A 35 -18.08 2.03 -15.05
CA ASP A 35 -17.66 1.15 -16.13
C ASP A 35 -16.21 1.46 -16.55
N MET A 36 -15.89 2.75 -16.74
CA MET A 36 -14.53 3.23 -16.99
C MET A 36 -13.56 2.81 -15.87
N GLN A 37 -13.94 3.00 -14.60
CA GLN A 37 -13.11 2.60 -13.46
C GLN A 37 -12.79 1.10 -13.48
N ASN A 38 -13.76 0.25 -13.83
CA ASN A 38 -13.52 -1.20 -13.93
C ASN A 38 -12.52 -1.53 -15.06
N MET A 39 -12.57 -0.78 -16.17
CA MET A 39 -11.69 -0.99 -17.34
C MET A 39 -10.26 -0.47 -17.15
N ILE A 40 -10.07 0.66 -16.44
CA ILE A 40 -8.75 1.27 -16.17
C ILE A 40 -7.82 0.31 -15.42
N ASN A 41 -8.38 -0.65 -14.69
CA ASN A 41 -7.63 -1.63 -13.90
C ASN A 41 -7.14 -2.85 -14.71
N SER A 42 -7.21 -2.79 -16.04
CA SER A 42 -6.68 -3.80 -16.94
C SER A 42 -5.18 -3.59 -17.23
N ASP A 43 -4.54 -4.61 -17.84
CA ASP A 43 -3.15 -4.55 -18.31
C ASP A 43 -3.07 -4.21 -19.81
N ASN A 44 -4.11 -3.58 -20.35
CA ASN A 44 -4.20 -3.16 -21.75
C ASN A 44 -3.66 -1.74 -21.95
N ASN A 45 -3.34 -1.41 -23.20
CA ASN A 45 -3.27 -0.02 -23.62
C ASN A 45 -4.69 0.56 -23.61
N LEU A 46 -4.86 1.77 -23.08
CA LEU A 46 -6.18 2.38 -22.88
C LEU A 46 -6.30 3.66 -23.70
N ALA A 47 -7.47 3.90 -24.28
CA ALA A 47 -7.77 5.12 -25.00
C ALA A 47 -9.07 5.73 -24.49
N GLN A 48 -9.04 6.98 -24.05
CA GLN A 48 -10.23 7.75 -23.75
C GLN A 48 -10.42 8.83 -24.81
N LYS A 49 -11.57 8.85 -25.47
CA LYS A 49 -11.96 9.95 -26.35
C LYS A 49 -12.28 11.18 -25.51
N THR A 50 -11.75 12.34 -25.90
CA THR A 50 -11.94 13.64 -25.23
C THR A 50 -12.02 14.72 -26.31
N GLY A 51 -13.23 15.22 -26.56
CA GLY A 51 -13.51 16.11 -27.68
C GLY A 51 -13.08 15.52 -29.03
N SER A 52 -12.14 16.20 -29.70
CA SER A 52 -11.62 15.83 -31.02
C SER A 52 -10.34 14.96 -31.00
N TYR A 53 -9.91 14.49 -29.82
CA TYR A 53 -8.71 13.68 -29.68
C TYR A 53 -8.92 12.51 -28.70
N TYR A 54 -7.90 11.66 -28.60
CA TYR A 54 -7.78 10.59 -27.63
C TYR A 54 -6.63 10.87 -26.66
N ILE A 55 -6.87 10.61 -25.38
CA ILE A 55 -5.80 10.39 -24.42
C ILE A 55 -5.48 8.90 -24.44
N LEU A 56 -4.27 8.58 -24.90
CA LEU A 56 -3.74 7.24 -24.98
C LEU A 56 -2.86 6.99 -23.76
N GLN A 57 -3.14 5.95 -22.99
CA GLN A 57 -2.30 5.46 -21.90
C GLN A 57 -1.71 4.11 -22.31
N TYR A 58 -0.39 4.04 -22.37
CA TYR A 58 0.31 2.78 -22.58
C TYR A 58 0.25 1.94 -21.30
N LYS A 59 0.11 0.63 -21.47
CA LYS A 59 0.10 -0.32 -20.36
C LYS A 59 1.34 -0.14 -19.49
N PHE A 60 1.21 -0.46 -18.21
CA PHE A 60 2.30 -0.37 -17.27
C PHE A 60 3.39 -1.42 -17.59
N PRO A 61 4.69 -1.08 -17.49
CA PRO A 61 5.76 -2.01 -17.80
C PRO A 61 5.85 -3.16 -16.83
N GLN A 62 6.19 -4.35 -17.35
CA GLN A 62 6.47 -5.52 -16.52
C GLN A 62 7.96 -5.56 -16.16
N TYR A 63 8.27 -5.15 -14.93
CA TYR A 63 9.64 -5.20 -14.43
C TYR A 63 10.06 -6.63 -14.08
N THR A 64 11.32 -6.92 -14.33
CA THR A 64 12.06 -8.10 -13.89
C THR A 64 12.93 -7.75 -12.68
N THR A 65 13.38 -8.77 -11.94
CA THR A 65 14.36 -8.59 -10.87
C THR A 65 15.62 -7.89 -11.37
N LYS A 66 16.12 -8.27 -12.56
CA LYS A 66 17.31 -7.68 -13.16
C LYS A 66 17.14 -6.18 -13.41
N GLU A 67 16.01 -5.76 -13.98
CA GLU A 67 15.75 -4.33 -14.24
C GLU A 67 15.61 -3.53 -12.94
N LEU A 68 15.02 -4.11 -11.89
CA LEU A 68 14.98 -3.45 -10.58
C LEU A 68 16.39 -3.34 -9.98
N ASP A 69 17.20 -4.38 -10.06
CA ASP A 69 18.57 -4.36 -9.56
C ASP A 69 19.40 -3.28 -10.29
N GLU A 70 19.32 -3.22 -11.62
CA GLU A 70 19.97 -2.19 -12.44
C GLU A 70 19.50 -0.78 -12.03
N TYR A 71 18.19 -0.58 -11.87
CA TYR A 71 17.62 0.70 -11.47
C TYR A 71 18.13 1.18 -10.10
N TYR A 72 18.08 0.32 -9.08
CA TYR A 72 18.51 0.69 -7.73
C TYR A 72 20.04 0.74 -7.55
N GLU A 73 20.81 0.16 -8.49
CA GLU A 73 22.27 0.21 -8.48
C GLU A 73 22.87 1.37 -9.27
N LEU A 74 22.04 2.19 -9.93
CA LEU A 74 22.46 3.45 -10.53
C LEU A 74 23.23 4.31 -9.50
N PRO A 75 24.20 5.13 -9.94
CA PRO A 75 25.07 5.90 -9.06
C PRO A 75 24.36 7.14 -8.49
N TYR A 76 23.27 6.94 -7.76
CA TYR A 76 22.58 8.00 -7.05
C TYR A 76 23.51 8.62 -6.00
N THR A 77 23.50 9.95 -5.88
CA THR A 77 24.28 10.65 -4.86
C THR A 77 23.87 10.24 -3.44
N ARG A 78 22.58 9.89 -3.26
CA ARG A 78 21.94 9.61 -1.96
C ARG A 78 22.05 10.77 -0.96
N GLU A 79 22.44 11.95 -1.42
CA GLU A 79 22.49 13.17 -0.63
C GLU A 79 21.07 13.69 -0.42
N ILE A 80 20.70 13.93 0.83
CA ILE A 80 19.41 14.49 1.21
C ILE A 80 19.61 15.93 1.69
N ASN A 81 19.24 16.89 0.84
CA ASN A 81 19.35 18.33 1.14
C ASN A 81 18.12 18.90 1.89
N SER A 82 17.26 18.03 2.44
CA SER A 82 16.06 18.43 3.17
C SER A 82 16.13 17.97 4.61
N GLU A 83 16.05 18.92 5.54
CA GLU A 83 16.07 18.63 6.98
C GLU A 83 14.93 17.69 7.41
N HIS A 84 13.78 17.78 6.76
CA HIS A 84 12.62 16.91 7.03
C HIS A 84 12.81 15.46 6.59
N LEU A 85 13.81 15.18 5.77
CA LEU A 85 14.12 13.84 5.26
C LEU A 85 15.35 13.23 5.92
N LYS A 86 15.99 13.94 6.87
CA LYS A 86 17.06 13.38 7.71
C LYS A 86 16.56 12.12 8.42
N GLY A 87 17.36 11.04 8.38
CA GLY A 87 17.00 9.74 8.96
C GLY A 87 16.18 8.82 8.05
N PHE A 88 16.12 9.13 6.75
CA PHE A 88 15.69 8.22 5.67
C PHE A 88 16.80 7.98 4.63
N GLU A 89 17.99 8.54 4.84
CA GLU A 89 19.15 8.50 3.94
C GLU A 89 19.58 7.05 3.64
N PHE A 90 19.50 6.20 4.66
CA PHE A 90 19.94 4.81 4.60
C PHE A 90 18.77 3.83 4.47
N SER A 91 17.63 4.27 3.94
CA SER A 91 16.53 3.38 3.58
C SER A 91 16.84 2.57 2.31
N VAL A 92 16.40 1.32 2.29
CA VAL A 92 16.65 0.38 1.19
C VAL A 92 15.35 -0.31 0.78
N VAL A 93 14.99 -0.17 -0.50
CA VAL A 93 13.78 -0.76 -1.07
C VAL A 93 14.06 -2.20 -1.49
N THR A 94 13.22 -3.16 -1.07
CA THR A 94 13.42 -4.60 -1.35
C THR A 94 12.65 -5.10 -2.57
N HIS A 95 11.49 -4.53 -2.86
CA HIS A 95 10.61 -4.98 -3.94
C HIS A 95 9.70 -3.86 -4.44
N ARG A 96 9.11 -4.08 -5.62
CA ARG A 96 8.02 -3.29 -6.19
C ARG A 96 6.72 -4.11 -6.19
N GLY A 97 5.60 -3.42 -6.04
CA GLY A 97 4.25 -4.01 -6.10
C GLY A 97 3.68 -4.36 -4.72
N CYS A 98 2.37 -4.62 -4.70
CA CYS A 98 1.65 -4.95 -3.46
C CYS A 98 0.46 -5.88 -3.75
N VAL A 99 0.52 -7.12 -3.24
CA VAL A 99 -0.58 -8.10 -3.42
C VAL A 99 -1.88 -7.69 -2.73
N GLY A 100 -1.82 -6.69 -1.84
CA GLY A 100 -2.92 -6.24 -1.00
C GLY A 100 -4.17 -5.80 -1.77
N ASN A 101 -3.99 -5.22 -2.97
CA ASN A 101 -5.07 -4.78 -3.86
C ASN A 101 -6.16 -3.94 -3.14
N CYS A 102 -5.75 -3.03 -2.25
CA CYS A 102 -6.68 -2.23 -1.46
C CYS A 102 -7.37 -1.16 -2.31
N ASN A 103 -8.69 -1.05 -2.21
CA ASN A 103 -9.50 -0.23 -3.12
C ASN A 103 -9.27 1.28 -2.99
N PHE A 104 -8.68 1.74 -1.88
CA PHE A 104 -8.33 3.14 -1.61
C PHE A 104 -6.88 3.48 -1.98
N CYS A 105 -6.08 2.50 -2.41
CA CYS A 105 -4.65 2.65 -2.60
C CYS A 105 -4.28 2.72 -4.09
N SER A 106 -3.54 3.77 -4.49
CA SER A 106 -3.08 3.96 -5.86
C SER A 106 -1.88 3.08 -6.25
N LEU A 107 -1.27 2.35 -5.30
CA LEU A 107 -0.14 1.46 -5.58
C LEU A 107 -0.46 0.39 -6.63
N ARG A 108 -1.71 -0.07 -6.72
CA ARG A 108 -2.13 -0.99 -7.79
C ARG A 108 -1.93 -0.39 -9.18
N LEU A 109 -2.10 0.91 -9.33
CA LEU A 109 -1.97 1.59 -10.62
C LEU A 109 -0.50 1.88 -10.95
N MET A 110 0.29 2.27 -9.94
CA MET A 110 1.68 2.72 -10.10
C MET A 110 2.73 1.62 -9.90
N SER A 111 2.39 0.50 -9.29
CA SER A 111 3.33 -0.57 -8.97
C SER A 111 2.74 -1.97 -9.18
N LYS A 112 1.47 -2.06 -9.58
CA LYS A 112 0.72 -3.30 -9.82
C LYS A 112 0.59 -4.20 -8.57
N SER A 113 -0.26 -5.21 -8.71
CA SER A 113 -0.55 -6.17 -7.63
C SER A 113 0.44 -7.33 -7.57
N ARG A 114 1.29 -7.49 -8.58
CA ARG A 114 2.34 -8.50 -8.61
C ARG A 114 3.57 -7.95 -7.89
N ILE A 115 4.19 -8.79 -7.06
CA ILE A 115 5.49 -8.47 -6.48
C ILE A 115 6.57 -8.77 -7.50
N VAL A 116 7.52 -7.83 -7.61
CA VAL A 116 8.81 -8.04 -8.26
C VAL A 116 9.86 -7.68 -7.23
N SER A 117 10.51 -8.71 -6.68
CA SER A 117 11.58 -8.58 -5.71
C SER A 117 12.90 -8.31 -6.41
N ARG A 118 13.73 -7.48 -5.79
CA ARG A 118 15.16 -7.37 -6.13
C ARG A 118 15.89 -8.66 -5.75
N SER A 119 17.10 -8.84 -6.27
CA SER A 119 17.98 -9.91 -5.82
C SER A 119 18.54 -9.60 -4.43
N GLU A 120 18.82 -10.63 -3.65
CA GLU A 120 19.45 -10.47 -2.33
C GLU A 120 20.85 -9.88 -2.51
N GLU A 121 21.56 -10.29 -3.56
CA GLU A 121 22.87 -9.80 -3.91
C GLU A 121 22.88 -8.30 -4.21
N SER A 122 21.89 -7.79 -4.95
CA SER A 122 21.75 -6.34 -5.21
C SER A 122 21.55 -5.55 -3.93
N ILE A 123 20.64 -6.01 -3.07
CA ILE A 123 20.34 -5.36 -1.78
C ILE A 123 21.59 -5.36 -0.88
N ILE A 124 22.29 -6.49 -0.80
CA ILE A 124 23.51 -6.63 -0.01
C ILE A 124 24.62 -5.70 -0.56
N ARG A 125 24.79 -5.61 -1.88
CA ARG A 125 25.74 -4.67 -2.50
C ARG A 125 25.41 -3.23 -2.17
N GLU A 126 24.14 -2.84 -2.24
CA GLU A 126 23.69 -1.49 -1.89
C GLU A 126 23.96 -1.17 -0.43
N VAL A 127 23.63 -2.08 0.50
CA VAL A 127 23.90 -1.89 1.93
C VAL A 127 25.40 -1.77 2.19
N LYS A 128 26.26 -2.56 1.52
CA LYS A 128 27.73 -2.42 1.60
C LYS A 128 28.25 -1.09 1.03
N LYS A 129 27.56 -0.47 0.06
CA LYS A 129 27.89 0.88 -0.41
C LYS A 129 27.47 1.92 0.65
N ILE A 130 26.28 1.76 1.24
CA ILE A 130 25.78 2.63 2.31
C ILE A 130 26.73 2.65 3.50
N THR A 131 27.33 1.52 3.89
CA THR A 131 28.25 1.51 5.05
C THR A 131 29.51 2.36 4.87
N LYS A 132 29.82 2.76 3.62
CA LYS A 132 30.96 3.63 3.27
C LYS A 132 30.57 5.09 3.12
N MET A 133 29.29 5.43 3.25
CA MET A 133 28.81 6.80 3.09
C MET A 133 29.18 7.66 4.31
N PRO A 134 29.36 8.98 4.12
CA PRO A 134 29.49 9.91 5.22
C PRO A 134 28.31 9.80 6.19
N HIS A 135 28.57 10.06 7.48
CA HIS A 135 27.56 10.07 8.54
C HIS A 135 26.85 8.72 8.82
N PHE A 136 27.23 7.63 8.17
CA PHE A 136 26.70 6.31 8.51
C PHE A 136 27.17 5.87 9.91
N LYS A 137 26.21 5.67 10.83
CA LYS A 137 26.47 5.30 12.23
C LYS A 137 26.18 3.83 12.56
N GLY A 138 25.92 3.02 11.53
CA GLY A 138 25.60 1.60 11.66
C GLY A 138 24.11 1.25 11.57
N ASN A 139 23.25 2.19 11.19
CA ASN A 139 21.81 1.99 11.11
C ASN A 139 21.31 2.06 9.67
N ILE A 140 20.63 1.01 9.20
CA ILE A 140 19.82 1.05 7.98
C ILE A 140 18.42 1.52 8.39
N ASP A 141 17.99 2.68 7.89
CA ASP A 141 16.84 3.42 8.42
C ASP A 141 15.50 2.72 8.20
N ASP A 142 15.34 2.05 7.08
CA ASP A 142 14.20 1.19 6.79
C ASP A 142 14.60 0.16 5.72
N LEU A 143 14.15 -1.09 5.88
CA LEU A 143 14.22 -2.13 4.88
C LEU A 143 12.80 -2.58 4.54
N GLY A 144 12.35 -2.33 3.32
CA GLY A 144 10.98 -2.64 2.96
C GLY A 144 10.55 -2.26 1.56
N GLY A 145 9.25 -2.18 1.36
CA GLY A 145 8.60 -1.74 0.13
C GLY A 145 7.20 -1.26 0.48
N PRO A 146 6.22 -1.33 -0.44
CA PRO A 146 4.83 -0.99 -0.14
C PRO A 146 4.27 -1.61 1.15
N SER A 147 4.66 -2.84 1.46
CA SER A 147 4.55 -3.42 2.79
C SER A 147 5.80 -4.24 3.09
N ALA A 148 6.33 -4.12 4.32
CA ALA A 148 7.65 -4.66 4.65
C ALA A 148 7.75 -6.19 4.51
N ASN A 149 6.63 -6.91 4.65
CA ASN A 149 6.60 -8.37 4.68
C ASN A 149 6.26 -9.03 3.34
N MET A 150 6.26 -8.30 2.23
CA MET A 150 5.93 -8.83 0.90
C MET A 150 7.13 -9.21 0.04
N TYR A 151 8.35 -8.92 0.48
CA TYR A 151 9.55 -9.34 -0.25
C TYR A 151 9.63 -10.87 -0.37
N GLY A 152 9.90 -11.35 -1.58
CA GLY A 152 9.95 -12.76 -1.91
C GLY A 152 8.60 -13.41 -2.20
N MET A 153 7.48 -12.67 -2.11
CA MET A 153 6.16 -13.15 -2.51
C MET A 153 5.93 -13.02 -4.03
N ASP A 154 6.97 -13.26 -4.83
CA ASP A 154 6.92 -13.22 -6.28
C ASP A 154 6.01 -14.34 -6.81
N CYS A 155 5.09 -14.02 -7.72
CA CYS A 155 4.15 -15.01 -8.26
C CYS A 155 4.01 -14.91 -9.78
N ASN A 156 4.59 -15.87 -10.49
CA ASN A 156 4.54 -15.94 -11.95
C ASN A 156 3.34 -16.75 -12.47
N LYS A 157 2.65 -17.49 -11.60
CA LYS A 157 1.58 -18.42 -11.98
C LYS A 157 0.17 -17.82 -11.87
N CYS A 158 0.01 -16.65 -11.24
CA CYS A 158 -1.29 -16.00 -11.12
C CYS A 158 -1.66 -15.34 -12.47
N ARG A 159 -2.80 -15.71 -13.05
CA ARG A 159 -3.34 -15.09 -14.28
C ARG A 159 -4.34 -13.95 -13.99
N THR A 160 -4.56 -13.60 -12.72
CA THR A 160 -5.55 -12.60 -12.31
C THR A 160 -4.90 -11.50 -11.45
N ASN A 161 -5.59 -10.37 -11.31
CA ASN A 161 -5.16 -9.27 -10.42
C ASN A 161 -5.49 -9.53 -8.93
N ASN A 162 -5.64 -10.79 -8.52
CA ASN A 162 -5.98 -11.20 -7.15
C ASN A 162 -4.91 -12.12 -6.54
N CYS A 163 -3.65 -11.68 -6.57
CA CYS A 163 -2.51 -12.48 -6.11
C CYS A 163 -2.62 -12.93 -4.65
N ILE A 164 -3.21 -12.12 -3.77
CA ILE A 164 -3.35 -12.44 -2.34
C ILE A 164 -4.15 -13.74 -2.07
N ASN A 165 -5.09 -14.09 -2.95
CA ASN A 165 -5.86 -15.33 -2.89
C ASN A 165 -5.28 -16.45 -3.77
N CYS A 166 -4.13 -16.23 -4.41
CA CYS A 166 -3.50 -17.25 -5.25
C CYS A 166 -2.89 -18.34 -4.38
N LYS A 167 -3.26 -19.60 -4.64
CA LYS A 167 -2.71 -20.78 -3.94
C LYS A 167 -1.20 -20.97 -4.17
N ASN A 168 -0.67 -20.41 -5.26
CA ASN A 168 0.75 -20.48 -5.61
C ASN A 168 1.56 -19.28 -5.08
N LEU A 169 0.93 -18.35 -4.34
CA LEU A 169 1.66 -17.24 -3.74
C LEU A 169 2.46 -17.77 -2.54
N ASP A 170 3.78 -17.65 -2.60
CA ASP A 170 4.63 -17.99 -1.46
C ASP A 170 4.40 -16.98 -0.32
N LYS A 171 3.91 -17.47 0.82
CA LYS A 171 3.68 -16.70 2.05
C LYS A 171 4.58 -17.18 3.21
N THR A 172 5.65 -17.92 2.92
CA THR A 172 6.56 -18.49 3.93
C THR A 172 7.42 -17.44 4.61
N HIS A 173 7.59 -16.25 4.00
CA HIS A 173 8.50 -15.19 4.45
C HIS A 173 9.99 -15.61 4.48
N THR A 174 10.35 -16.78 3.95
CA THR A 174 11.72 -17.32 4.05
C THR A 174 12.75 -16.34 3.47
N ARG A 175 12.49 -15.75 2.29
CA ARG A 175 13.42 -14.81 1.65
C ARG A 175 13.64 -13.54 2.47
N ILE A 176 12.60 -12.93 3.05
CA ILE A 176 12.78 -11.71 3.86
C ILE A 176 13.47 -12.01 5.19
N ILE A 177 13.20 -13.17 5.80
CA ILE A 177 13.89 -13.63 7.01
C ILE A 177 15.39 -13.83 6.73
N ASN A 178 15.72 -14.54 5.66
CA ASN A 178 17.12 -14.77 5.27
C ASN A 178 17.84 -13.46 4.97
N LEU A 179 17.20 -12.56 4.22
CA LEU A 179 17.77 -11.25 3.92
C LEU A 179 18.05 -10.44 5.20
N LEU A 180 17.09 -10.37 6.14
CA LEU A 180 17.28 -9.68 7.42
C LEU A 180 18.45 -10.26 8.22
N ARG A 181 18.61 -11.59 8.24
CA ARG A 181 19.73 -12.28 8.89
C ARG A 181 21.07 -11.95 8.22
N GLU A 182 21.13 -11.98 6.88
CA GLU A 182 22.36 -11.68 6.13
C GLU A 182 22.79 -10.22 6.29
N LEU A 183 21.85 -9.27 6.23
CA LEU A 183 22.17 -7.85 6.39
C LEU A 183 22.75 -7.53 7.77
N ARG A 184 22.36 -8.26 8.82
CA ARG A 184 22.95 -8.12 10.18
C ARG A 184 24.41 -8.58 10.26
N LYS A 185 24.87 -9.43 9.34
CA LYS A 185 26.25 -9.94 9.31
C LYS A 185 27.22 -8.98 8.60
N ILE A 186 26.72 -7.95 7.92
CA ILE A 186 27.55 -6.99 7.18
C ILE A 186 28.37 -6.14 8.17
N PRO A 187 29.71 -6.06 8.03
CA PRO A 187 30.53 -5.21 8.89
C PRO A 187 30.04 -3.76 8.92
N LEU A 188 30.14 -3.12 10.08
CA LEU A 188 29.65 -1.76 10.38
C LEU A 188 28.13 -1.62 10.50
N VAL A 189 27.32 -2.61 10.06
CA VAL A 189 25.87 -2.61 10.32
C VAL A 189 25.62 -3.07 11.75
N LYS A 190 25.06 -2.18 12.57
CA LYS A 190 24.63 -2.45 13.95
C LYS A 190 23.17 -2.85 14.03
N LYS A 191 22.31 -2.18 13.24
CA LYS A 191 20.88 -2.45 13.21
C LYS A 191 20.28 -2.19 11.83
N VAL A 192 19.39 -3.07 11.41
CA VAL A 192 18.53 -2.90 10.25
C VAL A 192 17.13 -2.64 10.75
N TYR A 193 16.57 -1.46 10.51
CA TYR A 193 15.23 -1.14 10.97
C TYR A 193 14.18 -1.60 9.95
N VAL A 194 13.03 -2.03 10.46
CA VAL A 194 11.79 -2.17 9.68
C VAL A 194 10.78 -1.18 10.27
N ARG A 195 10.68 -0.02 9.62
CA ARG A 195 9.78 1.09 9.96
C ARG A 195 8.55 1.14 9.06
N SER A 196 8.62 0.50 7.89
CA SER A 196 7.48 0.28 7.00
C SER A 196 6.42 -0.62 7.64
N GLY A 197 5.15 -0.40 7.27
CA GLY A 197 4.03 -1.15 7.82
C GLY A 197 4.00 -2.61 7.37
N VAL A 198 3.59 -3.50 8.28
CA VAL A 198 3.40 -4.93 8.02
C VAL A 198 1.92 -5.22 7.75
N ARG A 199 1.64 -6.03 6.72
CA ARG A 199 0.31 -6.59 6.49
C ARG A 199 0.08 -7.76 7.43
N TYR A 200 -0.63 -7.48 8.51
CA TYR A 200 -0.88 -8.41 9.62
C TYR A 200 -1.60 -9.68 9.17
N ASP A 201 -2.46 -9.59 8.15
CA ASP A 201 -3.19 -10.71 7.55
C ASP A 201 -2.28 -11.68 6.75
N LEU A 202 -1.02 -11.30 6.51
CA LEU A 202 -0.03 -12.13 5.83
C LEU A 202 1.11 -12.57 6.75
N ALA A 203 1.42 -11.83 7.81
CA ALA A 203 2.57 -12.12 8.66
C ALA A 203 2.46 -13.48 9.38
N ASN A 204 3.50 -14.30 9.26
CA ASN A 204 3.61 -15.57 9.97
C ASN A 204 4.48 -15.45 11.23
N ASP A 205 4.44 -16.49 12.07
CA ASP A 205 5.05 -16.47 13.40
C ASP A 205 6.58 -16.39 13.35
N GLU A 206 7.21 -17.06 12.38
CA GLU A 206 8.67 -17.02 12.22
C GLU A 206 9.14 -15.62 11.85
N TYR A 207 8.45 -14.96 10.92
CA TYR A 207 8.74 -13.59 10.53
C TYR A 207 8.53 -12.61 11.69
N LEU A 208 7.45 -12.76 12.46
CA LEU A 208 7.19 -11.91 13.63
C LEU A 208 8.27 -12.08 14.71
N LYS A 209 8.80 -13.30 14.90
CA LYS A 209 9.94 -13.54 15.80
C LYS A 209 11.22 -12.91 15.26
N GLU A 210 11.49 -13.04 13.97
CA GLU A 210 12.65 -12.44 13.31
C GLU A 210 12.61 -10.91 13.37
N LEU A 211 11.42 -10.28 13.31
CA LEU A 211 11.28 -8.82 13.35
C LEU A 211 11.67 -8.16 14.68
N LYS A 212 11.70 -8.90 15.80
CA LYS A 212 11.98 -8.34 17.13
C LYS A 212 13.23 -7.42 17.18
N PRO A 213 14.42 -7.86 16.71
CA PRO A 213 15.60 -7.00 16.66
C PRO A 213 15.50 -5.83 15.66
N HIS A 214 14.59 -5.87 14.70
CA HIS A 214 14.46 -4.90 13.60
C HIS A 214 13.44 -3.79 13.88
N VAL A 215 12.55 -3.98 14.85
CA VAL A 215 11.58 -2.97 15.26
C VAL A 215 12.15 -2.09 16.35
N SER A 216 11.72 -0.82 16.40
CA SER A 216 12.05 0.12 17.48
C SER A 216 10.77 0.59 18.15
N GLY A 217 10.53 0.14 19.38
CA GLY A 217 9.32 0.47 20.13
C GLY A 217 8.10 -0.35 19.69
N THR A 218 7.44 0.06 18.61
CA THR A 218 6.19 -0.56 18.16
C THR A 218 6.26 -1.07 16.73
N LEU A 219 5.67 -2.24 16.47
CA LEU A 219 5.47 -2.72 15.11
C LEU A 219 4.23 -2.05 14.52
N LYS A 220 4.41 -1.38 13.37
CA LYS A 220 3.32 -0.68 12.67
C LYS A 220 2.50 -1.66 11.85
N ILE A 221 1.20 -1.70 12.10
CA ILE A 221 0.22 -2.38 11.25
C ILE A 221 -0.87 -1.40 10.82
N ALA A 222 -1.47 -1.65 9.66
CA ALA A 222 -2.57 -0.84 9.13
C ALA A 222 -3.82 -1.71 8.90
N PRO A 223 -4.66 -1.88 9.95
CA PRO A 223 -5.98 -2.49 9.79
C PRO A 223 -6.94 -1.63 8.96
N GLU A 224 -6.76 -0.30 8.99
CA GLU A 224 -7.61 0.72 8.36
C GLU A 224 -8.98 0.86 9.00
N HIS A 225 -9.68 -0.24 9.24
CA HIS A 225 -11.00 -0.23 9.86
C HIS A 225 -11.22 -1.53 10.65
N VAL A 226 -12.36 -1.63 11.35
CA VAL A 226 -12.76 -2.83 12.11
C VAL A 226 -14.11 -3.39 11.68
N SER A 227 -14.98 -2.53 11.14
CA SER A 227 -16.25 -2.96 10.54
C SER A 227 -16.03 -3.79 9.29
N THR A 228 -16.55 -5.03 9.28
CA THR A 228 -16.47 -5.97 8.15
C THR A 228 -16.99 -5.34 6.85
N LYS A 229 -18.12 -4.63 6.92
CA LYS A 229 -18.73 -3.95 5.76
C LYS A 229 -17.78 -2.93 5.11
N VAL A 230 -17.11 -2.10 5.92
CA VAL A 230 -16.15 -1.11 5.41
C VAL A 230 -14.89 -1.81 4.89
N LEU A 231 -14.40 -2.82 5.61
CA LEU A 231 -13.24 -3.61 5.20
C LEU A 231 -13.46 -4.36 3.89
N GLU A 232 -14.68 -4.84 3.61
CA GLU A 232 -15.06 -5.43 2.33
C GLU A 232 -14.95 -4.41 1.19
N LEU A 233 -15.49 -3.21 1.38
CA LEU A 233 -15.39 -2.11 0.40
C LEU A 233 -13.94 -1.64 0.20
N MET A 234 -13.09 -1.80 1.21
CA MET A 234 -11.64 -1.56 1.14
C MET A 234 -10.84 -2.72 0.51
N ASN A 235 -11.44 -3.90 0.30
CA ASN A 235 -10.78 -5.16 -0.05
C ASN A 235 -9.76 -5.68 1.00
N LYS A 236 -10.07 -5.50 2.28
CA LYS A 236 -9.21 -5.83 3.44
C LYS A 236 -9.85 -6.78 4.47
N ASN A 237 -11.01 -7.37 4.19
CA ASN A 237 -11.70 -8.32 5.08
C ASN A 237 -11.09 -9.74 5.11
N LYS A 238 -9.76 -9.87 5.05
CA LYS A 238 -9.06 -11.16 4.81
C LYS A 238 -8.44 -11.81 6.04
N GLY A 239 -8.51 -11.18 7.22
CA GLY A 239 -7.94 -11.74 8.45
C GLY A 239 -8.46 -11.04 9.69
N SER A 240 -8.40 -11.76 10.82
CA SER A 240 -8.85 -11.24 12.12
C SER A 240 -7.77 -10.41 12.79
N LEU A 241 -8.07 -9.14 13.05
CA LEU A 241 -7.19 -8.27 13.84
C LEU A 241 -7.03 -8.80 15.27
N GLU A 242 -8.07 -9.38 15.85
CA GLU A 242 -8.06 -9.88 17.22
C GLU A 242 -7.16 -11.11 17.38
N GLU A 243 -7.27 -12.06 16.46
CA GLU A 243 -6.39 -13.24 16.43
C GLU A 243 -4.93 -12.82 16.24
N PHE A 244 -4.68 -11.85 15.35
CA PHE A 244 -3.33 -11.32 15.16
C PHE A 244 -2.77 -10.69 16.43
N ILE A 245 -3.52 -9.84 17.12
CA ILE A 245 -3.08 -9.19 18.37
C ILE A 245 -2.80 -10.24 19.44
N LYS A 246 -3.70 -11.21 19.62
CA LYS A 246 -3.53 -12.30 20.59
C LYS A 246 -2.24 -13.07 20.30
N ARG A 247 -2.07 -13.52 19.05
CA ARG A 247 -0.88 -14.25 18.59
C ARG A 247 0.41 -13.44 18.76
N TYR A 248 0.41 -12.15 18.40
CA TYR A 248 1.58 -11.27 18.55
C TYR A 248 2.01 -11.10 20.02
N LYS A 249 1.03 -11.03 20.93
CA LYS A 249 1.26 -10.99 22.37
C LYS A 249 1.81 -12.30 22.91
N GLU A 250 1.25 -13.44 22.50
CA GLU A 250 1.73 -14.78 22.87
C GLU A 250 3.17 -15.04 22.43
N LEU A 251 3.56 -14.52 21.25
CA LEU A 251 4.93 -14.56 20.76
C LEU A 251 5.90 -13.64 21.53
N GLY A 252 5.39 -12.73 22.37
CA GLY A 252 6.18 -11.75 23.10
C GLY A 252 6.98 -10.82 22.18
N CYS A 253 6.36 -10.36 21.08
CA CYS A 253 7.01 -9.53 20.05
C CYS A 253 7.02 -8.02 20.38
N GLY A 254 6.49 -7.62 21.53
CA GLY A 254 6.45 -6.23 21.99
C GLY A 254 5.09 -5.58 21.77
N GLU A 255 5.09 -4.27 21.52
CA GLU A 255 3.88 -3.47 21.36
C GLU A 255 3.56 -3.20 19.88
N LEU A 256 2.29 -2.96 19.58
CA LEU A 256 1.81 -2.63 18.24
C LEU A 256 1.46 -1.14 18.16
N SER A 257 1.56 -0.56 16.97
CA SER A 257 0.93 0.72 16.63
C SER A 257 0.03 0.54 15.42
N TYR A 258 -1.10 1.24 15.45
CA TYR A 258 -2.21 1.01 14.53
C TYR A 258 -2.50 2.26 13.73
N TYR A 259 -2.66 2.08 12.42
CA TYR A 259 -3.20 3.10 11.53
C TYR A 259 -4.64 2.78 11.16
N PHE A 260 -5.53 3.73 11.41
CA PHE A 260 -6.96 3.65 11.09
C PHE A 260 -7.39 4.79 10.18
N MET A 261 -8.48 4.54 9.45
CA MET A 261 -9.09 5.46 8.53
C MET A 261 -10.57 5.63 8.88
N VAL A 262 -11.06 6.86 8.89
CA VAL A 262 -12.49 7.19 9.07
C VAL A 262 -13.04 7.82 7.81
N ALA A 263 -14.36 7.89 7.71
CA ALA A 263 -15.07 8.56 6.61
C ALA A 263 -14.81 7.98 5.21
N HIS A 264 -14.41 6.71 5.14
CA HIS A 264 -14.34 5.96 3.89
C HIS A 264 -15.76 5.67 3.36
N PRO A 265 -16.00 5.58 2.03
CA PRO A 265 -17.28 5.15 1.47
C PRO A 265 -17.81 3.86 2.10
N GLY A 266 -19.02 3.90 2.63
CA GLY A 266 -19.68 2.83 3.38
C GLY A 266 -19.60 2.98 4.89
N SER A 267 -18.75 3.89 5.40
CA SER A 267 -18.64 4.21 6.83
C SER A 267 -19.67 5.25 7.23
N SER A 268 -20.65 4.87 8.05
CA SER A 268 -21.55 5.81 8.72
C SER A 268 -21.11 6.08 10.15
N MET A 269 -21.90 6.82 10.93
CA MET A 269 -21.65 6.99 12.36
C MET A 269 -21.70 5.66 13.13
N LYS A 270 -22.43 4.66 12.63
CA LYS A 270 -22.45 3.31 13.23
C LYS A 270 -21.06 2.68 13.17
N GLU A 271 -20.47 2.60 11.99
CA GLU A 271 -19.15 2.00 11.79
C GLU A 271 -18.04 2.82 12.48
N ALA A 272 -18.17 4.15 12.53
CA ALA A 272 -17.27 5.01 13.31
C ALA A 272 -17.35 4.73 14.83
N LYS A 273 -18.54 4.46 15.37
CA LYS A 273 -18.72 4.04 16.78
C LYS A 273 -18.09 2.68 17.06
N GLU A 274 -18.24 1.72 16.13
CA GLU A 274 -17.59 0.41 16.21
C GLU A 274 -16.07 0.57 16.30
N LEU A 275 -15.49 1.40 15.43
CA LEU A 275 -14.05 1.71 15.44
C LEU A 275 -13.62 2.43 16.73
N ALA A 276 -14.39 3.41 17.20
CA ALA A 276 -14.11 4.11 18.45
C ALA A 276 -14.10 3.15 19.64
N SER A 277 -15.06 2.23 19.71
CA SER A 277 -15.12 1.20 20.74
C SER A 277 -13.89 0.28 20.70
N LYS A 278 -13.50 -0.18 19.51
CA LYS A 278 -12.33 -1.05 19.37
C LYS A 278 -11.03 -0.33 19.78
N ARG A 279 -10.84 0.93 19.38
CA ARG A 279 -9.65 1.72 19.72
C ARG A 279 -9.42 1.85 21.23
N LYS A 280 -10.48 1.91 22.05
CA LYS A 280 -10.36 1.94 23.52
C LYS A 280 -9.64 0.71 24.10
N GLN A 281 -9.64 -0.40 23.37
CA GLN A 281 -8.97 -1.65 23.77
C GLN A 281 -7.52 -1.74 23.27
N LEU A 282 -7.07 -0.79 22.43
CA LEU A 282 -5.78 -0.84 21.75
C LEU A 282 -4.87 0.28 22.24
N LYS A 283 -3.68 -0.08 22.71
CA LYS A 283 -2.59 0.87 22.95
C LYS A 283 -2.08 1.44 21.62
N ASN A 284 -1.50 2.64 21.64
CA ASN A 284 -0.83 3.28 20.49
C ASN A 284 -1.69 3.34 19.20
N SER A 285 -2.99 3.61 19.35
CA SER A 285 -3.97 3.64 18.25
C SER A 285 -4.30 5.05 17.78
N ASN A 286 -3.45 6.05 18.08
CA ASN A 286 -3.71 7.47 17.84
C ASN A 286 -3.61 7.89 16.36
N SER A 287 -3.02 7.05 15.51
CA SER A 287 -2.87 7.35 14.08
C SER A 287 -4.19 7.09 13.35
N VAL A 288 -4.97 8.16 13.18
CA VAL A 288 -6.27 8.12 12.50
C VAL A 288 -6.30 9.19 11.40
N GLN A 289 -6.64 8.78 10.18
CA GLN A 289 -6.77 9.68 9.04
C GLN A 289 -8.20 9.71 8.49
N ILE A 290 -8.66 10.89 8.08
CA ILE A 290 -9.88 11.02 7.28
C ILE A 290 -9.57 10.56 5.86
N PHE A 291 -10.38 9.64 5.31
CA PHE A 291 -10.25 9.20 3.94
C PHE A 291 -10.15 10.39 2.98
N THR A 292 -9.07 10.39 2.21
CA THR A 292 -8.79 11.40 1.19
C THR A 292 -8.95 10.72 -0.17
N PRO A 293 -9.89 11.18 -1.02
CA PRO A 293 -10.11 10.58 -2.33
C PRO A 293 -8.86 10.66 -3.19
N THR A 294 -8.15 9.54 -3.30
CA THR A 294 -6.95 9.41 -4.12
C THR A 294 -7.35 9.11 -5.58
N PRO A 295 -6.93 9.91 -6.57
CA PRO A 295 -7.36 9.74 -7.96
C PRO A 295 -7.23 8.30 -8.47
N MET A 296 -8.16 7.92 -9.36
CA MET A 296 -8.21 6.62 -10.05
C MET A 296 -8.41 5.37 -9.14
N THR A 297 -8.58 5.54 -7.83
CA THR A 297 -8.85 4.43 -6.92
C THR A 297 -10.34 4.04 -6.92
N GLU A 298 -10.64 2.76 -6.69
CA GLU A 298 -12.03 2.28 -6.62
C GLU A 298 -12.82 2.99 -5.51
N SER A 299 -12.21 3.25 -4.35
CA SER A 299 -12.85 4.01 -3.27
C SER A 299 -13.10 5.47 -3.66
N THR A 300 -12.30 6.07 -4.54
CA THR A 300 -12.58 7.41 -5.05
C THR A 300 -13.69 7.41 -6.09
N CYS A 301 -13.79 6.36 -6.91
CA CYS A 301 -14.97 6.14 -7.74
C CYS A 301 -16.23 6.04 -6.86
N MET A 302 -16.22 5.22 -5.80
CA MET A 302 -17.33 5.15 -4.84
C MET A 302 -17.65 6.52 -4.23
N TYR A 303 -16.61 7.28 -3.84
CA TYR A 303 -16.78 8.63 -3.30
C TYR A 303 -17.43 9.60 -4.28
N TYR A 304 -17.12 9.50 -5.58
CA TYR A 304 -17.69 10.36 -6.60
C TYR A 304 -19.11 9.92 -6.98
N THR A 305 -19.29 8.64 -7.30
CA THR A 305 -20.53 8.10 -7.88
C THR A 305 -21.58 7.74 -6.83
N GLU A 306 -21.19 7.53 -5.57
CA GLU A 306 -22.02 6.88 -4.53
C GLU A 306 -22.46 5.46 -4.92
N MET A 307 -21.67 4.80 -5.77
CA MET A 307 -21.92 3.45 -6.23
C MET A 307 -20.68 2.57 -6.08
N ILE A 308 -20.90 1.30 -5.79
CA ILE A 308 -19.84 0.28 -5.82
C ILE A 308 -19.53 0.00 -7.31
N PRO A 309 -18.30 0.27 -7.81
CA PRO A 309 -18.03 0.29 -9.26
C PRO A 309 -18.41 -1.00 -9.98
N LYS A 310 -18.17 -2.17 -9.35
CA LYS A 310 -18.45 -3.48 -9.96
C LYS A 310 -19.93 -3.83 -10.04
N THR A 311 -20.71 -3.45 -9.03
CA THR A 311 -22.11 -3.89 -8.89
C THR A 311 -23.11 -2.79 -9.17
N LYS A 312 -22.63 -1.54 -9.28
CA LYS A 312 -23.42 -0.31 -9.38
C LYS A 312 -24.40 -0.09 -8.22
N LYS A 313 -24.34 -0.93 -7.17
CA LYS A 313 -25.18 -0.79 -5.98
C LYS A 313 -24.83 0.51 -5.25
N PRO A 314 -25.82 1.23 -4.70
CA PRO A 314 -25.56 2.46 -3.97
C PRO A 314 -24.74 2.19 -2.70
N VAL A 315 -23.89 3.14 -2.34
CA VAL A 315 -23.09 3.13 -1.11
C VAL A 315 -23.11 4.50 -0.45
N HIS A 316 -23.27 4.51 0.87
CA HIS A 316 -23.20 5.74 1.66
C HIS A 316 -21.82 6.40 1.53
N VAL A 317 -21.75 7.71 1.32
CA VAL A 317 -20.48 8.44 1.24
C VAL A 317 -20.49 9.59 2.24
N PRO A 318 -19.58 9.62 3.22
CA PRO A 318 -19.41 10.76 4.10
C PRO A 318 -18.87 11.96 3.32
N ARG A 319 -19.76 12.84 2.81
CA ARG A 319 -19.36 13.99 1.99
C ARG A 319 -19.09 15.24 2.81
N THR A 320 -19.99 15.55 3.74
CA THR A 320 -19.97 16.83 4.43
C THR A 320 -18.77 16.93 5.36
N TYR A 321 -18.20 18.13 5.47
CA TYR A 321 -17.12 18.40 6.41
C TYR A 321 -17.53 18.02 7.85
N LYS A 322 -18.79 18.33 8.21
CA LYS A 322 -19.38 18.00 9.50
C LYS A 322 -19.34 16.49 9.76
N GLU A 323 -19.88 15.67 8.86
CA GLU A 323 -19.91 14.21 9.05
C GLU A 323 -18.51 13.60 9.14
N LYS A 324 -17.59 14.00 8.24
CA LYS A 324 -16.19 13.54 8.28
C LYS A 324 -15.53 13.88 9.63
N LYS A 325 -15.76 15.08 10.13
CA LYS A 325 -15.23 15.53 11.43
C LYS A 325 -15.92 14.85 12.61
N ASP A 326 -17.23 14.60 12.54
CA ASP A 326 -17.96 13.90 13.60
C ASP A 326 -17.45 12.46 13.75
N GLN A 327 -17.22 11.76 12.64
CA GLN A 327 -16.59 10.42 12.67
C GLN A 327 -15.18 10.48 13.28
N LEU A 328 -14.38 11.52 13.01
CA LEU A 328 -13.07 11.67 13.63
C LEU A 328 -13.16 12.04 15.13
N ARG A 329 -14.11 12.91 15.51
CA ARG A 329 -14.26 13.39 16.89
C ARG A 329 -14.62 12.27 17.84
N ILE A 330 -15.55 11.38 17.46
CA ILE A 330 -15.97 10.29 18.35
C ILE A 330 -14.83 9.34 18.73
N LEU A 331 -13.81 9.25 17.87
CA LEU A 331 -12.58 8.52 18.14
C LEU A 331 -11.70 9.25 19.18
N LYS A 332 -11.76 10.58 19.28
CA LYS A 332 -10.96 11.41 20.19
C LYS A 332 -11.63 11.72 21.52
N ILE A 333 -12.97 11.64 21.62
CA ILE A 333 -13.75 12.02 22.82
C ILE A 333 -13.32 11.28 24.11
N ASN A 334 -12.58 10.17 24.00
CA ASN A 334 -12.11 9.40 25.17
C ASN A 334 -10.58 9.41 25.34
N GLU A 335 -9.83 10.13 24.51
CA GLU A 335 -8.45 10.49 24.85
C GLU A 335 -8.59 11.58 25.92
N LYS A 336 -8.32 11.24 27.20
CA LYS A 336 -8.24 12.26 28.27
C LYS A 336 -7.42 13.42 27.70
N SER A 337 -7.98 14.62 27.69
CA SER A 337 -7.30 15.80 27.19
C SER A 337 -6.09 16.05 28.08
N ASN A 338 -4.93 15.55 27.70
CA ASN A 338 -3.65 15.99 28.24
C ASN A 338 -3.25 17.29 27.53
N TRP A 339 -4.16 18.27 27.55
CA TRP A 339 -3.85 19.66 27.25
C TRP A 339 -3.82 20.37 28.60
N GLU A 340 -2.67 20.30 29.26
CA GLU A 340 -2.18 21.38 30.14
C GLU A 340 -1.12 22.16 29.36
#